data_AF-A0A653BRC8-F1
#
_entry.id   AF-A0A653BRC8-F1
#
_cell.length_a   1.000
_cell.length_b   1.000
_cell.length_c   1.000
_cell.angle_alpha   90.00
_cell.angle_beta   90.00
_cell.angle_gamma   90.00
#
_symmetry.space_group_name_H-M   'P 1'
#
loop_
_entity.id
_entity.type
_entity.pdbx_description
1 polymer ?
#
loop_
_entity_poly.entity_id
_entity_poly.type
_entity_poly.pdbx_seq_one_letter_code
_entity_poly.pdbx_strand_id
1 'polypeptide(L)'
;MALTEVSSNKIFGGFQKVFSHDSKELGCNMKFGIYLPPQAEENKKLPVVYWLSGLTCSEANFIEKAGAQRYAAEHGVIIVNPDTSPRGLNIPGDSEAWDFGVGAGFYVNATQDPWKKNYRMYSYVTDELPAIVAKNFGIAEGKQSIMGHRYYTIDLVHLFIQITLERLTH
;
A
#
# COMPACT_ATOMS: atom_id res chain seq x y z
N MET A 1 8.59 3.35 13.32
CA MET A 1 9.21 4.20 12.29
C MET A 1 8.48 5.52 12.30
N ALA A 2 9.19 6.62 12.09
CA ALA A 2 8.57 7.92 11.93
C ALA A 2 7.99 8.02 10.51
N LEU A 3 6.76 8.52 10.39
CA LEU A 3 6.15 8.86 9.10
C LEU A 3 6.42 10.33 8.81
N THR A 4 6.79 10.64 7.57
CA THR A 4 6.90 12.02 7.08
C THR A 4 5.71 12.29 6.18
N GLU A 5 4.86 13.27 6.55
CA GLU A 5 3.77 13.71 5.67
C GLU A 5 4.34 14.44 4.46
N VAL A 6 4.00 13.97 3.26
CA VAL A 6 4.45 14.55 1.98
C VAL A 6 3.40 15.50 1.42
N SER A 7 2.12 15.13 1.54
CA SER A 7 1.00 15.96 1.11
C SER A 7 -0.28 15.66 1.89
N SER A 8 -1.19 16.63 1.93
CA SER A 8 -2.48 16.50 2.60
C SER A 8 -3.51 17.38 1.90
N ASN A 9 -4.49 16.76 1.26
CA ASN A 9 -5.54 17.42 0.49
C ASN A 9 -6.92 17.06 1.07
N LYS A 10 -7.74 18.07 1.36
CA LYS A 10 -9.12 17.85 1.83
C LYS A 10 -10.03 17.48 0.67
N ILE A 11 -10.74 16.36 0.77
CA ILE A 11 -11.65 15.88 -0.29
C ILE A 11 -12.79 15.02 0.30
N PHE A 12 -14.02 15.29 -0.15
CA PHE A 12 -15.26 14.64 0.33
C PHE A 12 -15.39 14.60 1.87
N GLY A 13 -15.02 15.69 2.54
CA GLY A 13 -15.06 15.80 4.00
C GLY A 13 -13.90 15.14 4.74
N GLY A 14 -13.16 14.24 4.09
CA GLY A 14 -11.95 13.61 4.62
C GLY A 14 -10.66 14.21 4.07
N PHE A 15 -9.56 13.49 4.25
CA PHE A 15 -8.23 13.87 3.79
C PHE A 15 -7.57 12.76 2.96
N GLN A 16 -7.15 13.11 1.75
CA GLN A 16 -6.18 12.33 1.00
C GLN A 16 -4.78 12.80 1.37
N LYS A 17 -4.00 11.91 1.99
CA LYS A 17 -2.62 12.17 2.38
C LYS A 17 -1.67 11.23 1.64
N VAL A 18 -0.41 11.66 1.54
CA VAL A 18 0.72 10.82 1.13
C VAL A 18 1.77 10.89 2.22
N PHE A 19 2.26 9.72 2.64
CA PHE A 19 3.33 9.61 3.62
C PHE A 19 4.55 8.96 3.00
N SER A 20 5.71 9.31 3.55
CA SER A 20 7.00 8.68 3.27
C SER A 20 7.54 8.02 4.54
N HIS A 21 8.22 6.89 4.39
CA HIS A 21 8.95 6.23 5.46
C HIS A 21 10.11 5.40 4.92
N ASP A 22 11.07 5.09 5.78
CA ASP A 22 12.13 4.14 5.43
C ASP A 22 11.64 2.72 5.67
N SER A 23 11.65 1.90 4.62
CA SER A 23 11.23 0.50 4.68
C SER A 23 12.40 -0.40 5.08
N LYS A 24 12.17 -1.25 6.08
CA LYS A 24 13.10 -2.31 6.47
C LYS A 24 13.10 -3.47 5.49
N GLU A 25 11.94 -3.86 4.97
CA GLU A 25 11.86 -4.97 4.01
C GLU A 25 12.50 -4.61 2.67
N LEU A 26 12.35 -3.36 2.22
CA LEU A 26 12.80 -2.92 0.90
C LEU A 26 14.14 -2.17 0.93
N GLY A 27 14.62 -1.78 2.11
CA GLY A 27 15.91 -1.10 2.27
C GLY A 27 16.00 0.25 1.56
N CYS A 28 14.87 0.92 1.34
CA CYS A 28 14.76 2.23 0.69
C CYS A 28 13.65 3.09 1.31
N ASN A 29 13.62 4.36 0.94
CA ASN A 29 12.49 5.22 1.26
C ASN A 29 11.29 4.85 0.37
N MET A 30 10.13 4.69 0.98
CA MET A 30 8.87 4.33 0.33
C MET A 30 7.82 5.39 0.57
N LYS A 31 6.89 5.50 -0.39
CA LYS A 31 5.69 6.31 -0.26
C LYS A 31 4.45 5.44 -0.31
N PHE A 32 3.42 5.87 0.41
CA PHE A 32 2.07 5.32 0.29
C PHE A 32 1.04 6.43 0.44
N GLY A 33 -0.07 6.28 -0.29
CA GLY A 33 -1.26 7.09 -0.12
C GLY A 33 -2.16 6.53 0.97
N ILE A 34 -2.85 7.43 1.67
CA ILE A 34 -3.93 7.07 2.58
C ILE A 34 -5.08 8.08 2.43
N TYR A 35 -6.29 7.56 2.23
CA TYR A 35 -7.51 8.33 2.38
C TYR A 35 -8.11 8.10 3.76
N LEU A 36 -8.22 9.17 4.54
CA LEU A 36 -8.90 9.20 5.83
C LEU A 36 -10.28 9.82 5.64
N PRO A 37 -11.37 9.05 5.78
CA PRO A 37 -12.73 9.57 5.63
C PRO A 37 -13.09 10.48 6.83
N PRO A 38 -14.12 11.34 6.74
CA PRO A 38 -14.47 12.29 7.82
C PRO A 38 -14.66 11.64 9.19
N GLN A 39 -15.15 10.40 9.24
CA GLN A 39 -15.36 9.62 10.46
C GLN A 39 -14.06 9.29 11.19
N ALA A 40 -12.89 9.42 10.55
CA ALA A 40 -11.59 9.21 11.19
C ALA A 40 -11.26 10.32 12.22
N GLU A 41 -11.82 11.52 12.07
CA GLU A 41 -11.64 12.63 13.03
C GLU A 41 -12.37 12.37 14.36
N GLU A 42 -13.37 11.49 14.38
CA GLU A 42 -14.14 11.14 15.57
C GLU A 42 -13.41 10.15 16.50
N ASN A 43 -12.11 9.92 16.30
CA ASN A 43 -11.32 8.86 16.99
C ASN A 43 -11.92 7.46 16.87
N LYS A 44 -12.75 7.21 15.85
CA LYS A 44 -13.32 5.89 15.58
C LYS A 44 -12.29 5.02 14.88
N LYS A 45 -12.26 3.74 15.28
CA LYS A 45 -11.53 2.71 14.54
C LYS A 45 -12.34 2.30 13.31
N LEU A 46 -11.77 2.44 12.11
CA LEU A 46 -12.46 2.23 10.83
C LEU A 46 -11.89 1.02 10.07
N PRO A 47 -12.70 0.32 9.27
CA PRO A 47 -12.20 -0.71 8.35
C PRO A 47 -11.22 -0.11 7.33
N VAL A 48 -10.27 -0.92 6.87
CA VAL A 48 -9.28 -0.53 5.87
C VAL A 48 -9.35 -1.41 4.63
N VAL A 49 -9.21 -0.79 3.46
CA VAL A 49 -9.00 -1.44 2.17
C VAL A 49 -7.62 -1.08 1.65
N TYR A 50 -6.79 -2.09 1.40
CA TYR A 50 -5.53 -1.94 0.70
C TYR A 50 -5.75 -2.06 -0.80
N TRP A 51 -5.34 -1.05 -1.56
CA TRP A 51 -5.39 -1.05 -3.01
C TRP A 51 -4.00 -1.28 -3.60
N LEU A 52 -3.82 -2.37 -4.32
CA LEU A 52 -2.60 -2.70 -5.04
C LEU A 52 -2.71 -2.23 -6.50
N SER A 53 -1.88 -1.26 -6.87
CA SER A 53 -1.80 -0.76 -8.25
C SER A 53 -1.02 -1.71 -9.16
N GLY A 54 -1.29 -1.62 -10.47
CA GLY A 54 -0.61 -2.42 -11.49
C GLY A 54 0.69 -1.78 -12.00
N LEU A 55 1.25 -2.36 -13.06
CA LEU A 55 2.50 -1.90 -13.69
C LEU A 55 2.49 -0.40 -13.98
N THR A 56 3.69 0.20 -13.91
CA THR A 56 3.99 1.61 -14.19
C THR A 56 3.22 2.64 -13.35
N CYS A 57 2.48 2.19 -12.33
CA CYS A 57 1.75 3.07 -11.44
C CYS A 57 2.60 3.44 -10.22
N SER A 58 2.32 4.61 -9.67
CA SER A 58 2.69 4.99 -8.31
C SER A 58 1.43 5.07 -7.43
N GLU A 59 1.57 5.57 -6.20
CA GLU A 59 0.45 5.88 -5.33
C GLU A 59 -0.51 6.91 -5.98
N ALA A 60 0.01 7.84 -6.78
CA ALA A 60 -0.77 8.93 -7.37
C ALA A 60 -1.84 8.44 -8.36
N ASN A 61 -1.57 7.37 -9.12
CA ASN A 61 -2.49 6.88 -10.15
C ASN A 61 -3.88 6.52 -9.59
N PHE A 62 -3.91 5.80 -8.47
CA PHE A 62 -5.17 5.44 -7.82
C PHE A 62 -5.87 6.67 -7.24
N ILE A 63 -5.10 7.49 -6.52
CA ILE A 63 -5.60 8.70 -5.85
C ILE A 63 -6.31 9.62 -6.84
N GLU A 64 -5.69 9.88 -7.99
CA GLU A 64 -6.18 10.88 -8.94
C GLU A 64 -7.28 10.36 -9.88
N LYS A 65 -7.30 9.06 -10.18
CA LYS A 65 -8.10 8.53 -11.31
C LYS A 65 -9.20 7.57 -10.91
N ALA A 66 -9.18 7.00 -9.71
CA ALA A 66 -10.17 5.99 -9.30
C ALA A 66 -11.51 6.59 -8.82
N GLY A 67 -11.50 7.84 -8.33
CA GLY A 67 -12.70 8.47 -7.75
C GLY A 67 -13.23 7.77 -6.49
N ALA A 68 -12.42 6.96 -5.83
CA ALA A 68 -12.83 6.11 -4.71
C ALA A 68 -13.12 6.90 -3.41
N GLN A 69 -12.55 8.09 -3.26
CA GLN A 69 -12.64 8.88 -2.02
C GLN A 69 -14.07 9.25 -1.66
N ARG A 70 -14.94 9.50 -2.64
CA ARG A 70 -16.35 9.79 -2.41
C ARG A 70 -17.04 8.64 -1.67
N TYR A 71 -16.93 7.44 -2.22
CA TYR A 71 -17.56 6.25 -1.64
C TYR A 71 -16.91 5.85 -0.31
N ALA A 72 -15.58 6.01 -0.21
CA ALA A 72 -14.88 5.80 1.05
C ALA A 72 -15.38 6.72 2.17
N ALA A 73 -15.70 7.99 1.85
CA ALA A 73 -16.31 8.92 2.79
C ALA A 73 -17.74 8.52 3.18
N GLU A 74 -18.56 8.16 2.18
CA GLU A 74 -19.96 7.73 2.39
C GLU A 74 -20.04 6.48 3.29
N HIS A 75 -19.08 5.54 3.17
CA HIS A 75 -19.07 4.29 3.93
C HIS A 75 -18.15 4.28 5.16
N GLY A 76 -17.37 5.33 5.40
CA GLY A 76 -16.43 5.39 6.52
C GLY A 76 -15.31 4.35 6.43
N VAL A 77 -14.71 4.22 5.24
CA VAL A 77 -13.64 3.25 4.95
C VAL A 77 -12.32 3.99 4.72
N ILE A 78 -11.25 3.52 5.36
CA ILE A 78 -9.89 3.98 5.07
C ILE A 78 -9.39 3.26 3.83
N ILE A 79 -8.76 3.98 2.91
CA ILE A 79 -8.07 3.36 1.76
C ILE A 79 -6.59 3.61 1.88
N VAL A 80 -5.78 2.56 1.77
CA VAL A 80 -4.31 2.63 1.72
C VAL A 80 -3.85 2.13 0.37
N ASN A 81 -2.94 2.86 -0.28
CA ASN A 81 -2.39 2.49 -1.57
C ASN A 81 -0.87 2.66 -1.59
N PRO A 82 -0.09 1.56 -1.50
CA PRO A 82 1.37 1.64 -1.60
C PRO A 82 1.84 1.94 -3.03
N ASP A 83 3.12 2.30 -3.13
CA ASP A 83 3.86 2.20 -4.38
C ASP A 83 4.01 0.72 -4.84
N THR A 84 4.37 0.52 -6.11
CA THR A 84 4.37 -0.78 -6.79
C THR A 84 5.71 -1.50 -6.79
N SER A 85 6.78 -0.79 -6.40
CA SER A 85 8.14 -1.32 -6.27
C SER A 85 8.98 -0.45 -5.34
N PRO A 86 10.14 -0.93 -4.87
CA PRO A 86 11.19 -0.07 -4.33
C PRO A 86 11.58 1.06 -5.30
N ARG A 87 12.04 2.19 -4.77
CA ARG A 87 12.46 3.37 -5.56
C ARG A 87 13.85 3.86 -5.15
N GLY A 88 14.57 4.48 -6.09
CA GLY A 88 15.82 5.20 -5.81
C GLY A 88 17.04 4.33 -5.47
N LEU A 89 17.00 3.04 -5.78
CA LEU A 89 18.07 2.08 -5.47
C LEU A 89 19.16 2.00 -6.54
N ASN A 90 18.86 2.42 -7.78
CA ASN A 90 19.77 2.41 -8.93
C ASN A 90 20.41 1.03 -9.16
N ILE A 91 19.61 -0.04 -9.11
CA ILE A 91 20.09 -1.40 -9.36
C ILE A 91 20.26 -1.59 -10.88
N PRO A 92 21.40 -2.08 -11.38
CA PRO A 92 21.58 -2.33 -12.81
C PRO A 92 20.46 -3.21 -13.40
N GLY A 93 19.86 -2.78 -14.52
CA GLY A 93 18.75 -3.47 -15.17
C GLY A 93 17.35 -3.17 -14.61
N ASP A 94 17.23 -2.44 -13.51
CA ASP A 94 15.94 -2.23 -12.82
C ASP A 94 15.02 -1.19 -13.47
N SER A 95 15.58 -0.40 -14.39
CA SER A 95 14.89 0.70 -15.06
C SER A 95 14.93 0.58 -16.59
N GLU A 96 15.36 -0.58 -17.11
CA GLU A 96 15.56 -0.82 -18.55
C GLU A 96 14.28 -1.28 -19.28
N ALA A 97 13.32 -1.85 -18.54
CA ALA A 97 12.07 -2.35 -19.09
C ALA A 97 10.88 -1.88 -18.26
N TRP A 98 9.74 -1.67 -18.91
CA TRP A 98 8.52 -1.18 -18.25
C TRP A 98 7.77 -2.27 -17.46
N ASP A 99 8.03 -3.53 -17.78
CA ASP A 99 7.42 -4.72 -17.20
C ASP A 99 8.35 -5.44 -16.20
N PHE A 100 9.49 -4.85 -15.85
CA PHE A 100 10.43 -5.42 -14.89
C PHE A 100 11.11 -4.34 -14.05
N GLY A 101 11.32 -4.62 -12.76
CA GLY A 101 12.01 -3.71 -11.85
C GLY A 101 11.13 -2.56 -11.35
N VAL A 102 11.57 -1.33 -11.57
CA VAL A 102 10.96 -0.10 -11.06
C VAL A 102 9.57 0.12 -11.68
N GLY A 103 8.53 0.17 -10.85
CA GLY A 103 7.13 0.19 -11.29
C GLY A 103 6.55 -1.19 -11.61
N ALA A 104 7.34 -2.25 -11.40
CA ALA A 104 7.01 -3.63 -11.72
C ALA A 104 7.59 -4.59 -10.67
N GLY A 105 7.23 -4.42 -9.40
CA GLY A 105 7.71 -5.27 -8.31
C GLY A 105 6.99 -6.62 -8.19
N PHE A 106 5.90 -6.82 -8.93
CA PHE A 106 5.04 -8.03 -8.95
C PHE A 106 4.50 -8.48 -7.58
N TYR A 107 4.76 -7.69 -6.53
CA TYR A 107 4.45 -8.02 -5.14
C TYR A 107 4.95 -9.40 -4.69
N VAL A 108 6.14 -9.81 -5.13
CA VAL A 108 6.82 -11.02 -4.68
C VAL A 108 7.98 -10.70 -3.73
N ASN A 109 8.51 -11.73 -3.07
CA ASN A 109 9.83 -11.69 -2.47
C ASN A 109 10.84 -12.32 -3.43
N ALA A 110 11.66 -11.49 -4.06
CA ALA A 110 12.69 -11.94 -4.98
C ALA A 110 13.73 -12.84 -4.25
N THR A 111 14.18 -13.88 -4.94
CA THR A 111 15.15 -14.84 -4.40
C THR A 111 16.52 -14.76 -5.07
N GLN A 112 16.59 -14.11 -6.24
CA GLN A 112 17.81 -13.99 -7.05
C GLN A 112 18.49 -12.65 -6.82
N ASP A 113 19.82 -12.65 -6.80
CA ASP A 113 20.60 -11.42 -6.82
C ASP A 113 20.51 -10.75 -8.21
N PRO A 114 20.58 -9.41 -8.29
CA PRO A 114 20.69 -8.45 -7.18
C PRO A 114 19.36 -8.13 -6.46
N TRP A 115 18.23 -8.63 -6.97
CA TRP A 115 16.86 -8.25 -6.56
C TRP A 115 16.50 -8.64 -5.13
N LYS A 116 17.02 -9.78 -4.66
CA LYS A 116 16.73 -10.41 -3.37
C LYS A 116 16.80 -9.44 -2.18
N LYS A 117 17.72 -8.47 -2.25
CA LYS A 117 17.98 -7.52 -1.16
C LYS A 117 16.84 -6.52 -0.96
N ASN A 118 16.15 -6.12 -2.03
CA ASN A 118 15.25 -4.96 -1.99
C ASN A 118 13.85 -5.26 -2.57
N TYR A 119 13.72 -6.18 -3.53
CA TYR A 119 12.44 -6.54 -4.15
C TYR A 119 11.67 -7.53 -3.28
N ARG A 120 11.28 -7.07 -2.09
CA ARG A 120 10.55 -7.83 -1.06
C ARG A 120 9.14 -7.28 -0.87
N MET A 121 8.48 -6.98 -1.99
CA MET A 121 7.20 -6.29 -2.00
C MET A 121 6.08 -7.11 -1.36
N TYR A 122 6.17 -8.45 -1.39
CA TYR A 122 5.25 -9.32 -0.67
C TYR A 122 5.28 -9.03 0.84
N SER A 123 6.45 -9.17 1.48
CA SER A 123 6.61 -8.89 2.91
C SER A 123 6.27 -7.44 3.26
N TYR A 124 6.55 -6.50 2.36
CA TYR A 124 6.16 -5.12 2.55
C TYR A 124 4.64 -4.94 2.65
N VAL A 125 3.85 -5.52 1.73
CA VAL A 125 2.39 -5.32 1.72
C VAL A 125 1.63 -6.21 2.71
N THR A 126 2.19 -7.34 3.14
CA THR A 126 1.53 -8.27 4.08
C THR A 126 1.88 -8.02 5.54
N ASP A 127 3.07 -7.47 5.81
CA ASP A 127 3.60 -7.34 7.18
C ASP A 127 3.97 -5.90 7.53
N GLU A 128 4.92 -5.29 6.81
CA GLU A 128 5.48 -4.00 7.20
C GLU A 128 4.46 -2.86 7.09
N LEU A 129 3.82 -2.70 5.93
CA LEU A 129 2.87 -1.62 5.68
C LEU A 129 1.63 -1.74 6.58
N PRO A 130 0.97 -2.91 6.72
CA PRO A 130 -0.16 -3.04 7.65
C PRO A 130 0.21 -2.72 9.10
N ALA A 131 1.39 -3.12 9.57
CA ALA A 131 1.86 -2.79 10.92
C ALA A 131 2.10 -1.28 11.09
N ILE A 132 2.66 -0.61 10.08
CA ILE A 132 2.82 0.85 10.06
C ILE A 132 1.46 1.54 10.10
N VAL A 133 0.51 1.10 9.27
CA VAL A 133 -0.82 1.72 9.18
C VAL A 133 -1.58 1.53 10.49
N ALA A 134 -1.64 0.31 11.03
CA ALA A 134 -2.35 0.02 12.28
C ALA A 134 -1.78 0.77 13.48
N LYS A 135 -0.47 1.05 13.49
CA LYS A 135 0.19 1.81 14.57
C LYS A 135 -0.11 3.31 14.52
N ASN A 136 -0.29 3.88 13.33
CA ASN A 136 -0.38 5.34 13.14
C ASN A 136 -1.80 5.83 12.85
N PHE A 137 -2.71 4.96 12.43
CA PHE A 137 -4.07 5.31 12.07
C PHE A 137 -5.09 4.43 12.81
N GLY A 138 -6.27 4.99 13.10
CA GLY A 138 -7.34 4.29 13.81
C GLY A 138 -7.98 3.19 12.98
N ILE A 139 -7.32 2.03 12.84
CA ILE A 139 -7.84 0.88 12.10
C ILE A 139 -8.63 -0.05 13.02
N ALA A 140 -9.78 -0.52 12.55
CA ALA A 140 -10.57 -1.55 13.21
C ALA A 140 -9.90 -2.92 13.09
N GLU A 141 -9.66 -3.55 14.23
CA GLU A 141 -9.06 -4.88 14.29
C GLU A 141 -9.91 -5.92 13.57
N GLY A 142 -9.26 -6.83 12.83
CA GLY A 142 -9.92 -7.85 12.03
C GLY A 142 -10.74 -7.35 10.83
N LYS A 143 -10.77 -6.05 10.54
CA LYS A 143 -11.54 -5.46 9.43
C LYS A 143 -10.64 -4.89 8.34
N GLN A 144 -9.94 -5.79 7.67
CA GLN A 144 -9.01 -5.46 6.58
C GLN A 144 -9.42 -6.21 5.31
N SER A 145 -9.40 -5.50 4.19
CA SER A 145 -9.64 -6.07 2.86
C SER A 145 -8.54 -5.63 1.91
N ILE A 146 -8.36 -6.38 0.82
CA ILE A 146 -7.41 -6.04 -0.25
C ILE A 146 -8.11 -6.09 -1.60
N MET A 147 -7.75 -5.17 -2.48
CA MET A 147 -8.21 -5.08 -3.87
C MET A 147 -7.05 -4.65 -4.75
N GLY A 148 -7.16 -4.85 -6.06
CA GLY A 148 -6.13 -4.38 -6.98
C GLY A 148 -6.56 -4.39 -8.44
N HIS A 149 -5.69 -3.85 -9.29
CA HIS A 149 -5.92 -3.76 -10.73
C HIS A 149 -4.76 -4.39 -11.51
N ARG A 150 -5.10 -5.27 -12.47
CA ARG A 150 -4.23 -6.05 -13.41
C ARG A 150 -3.77 -7.42 -12.89
N TYR A 151 -3.30 -8.26 -13.81
CA TYR A 151 -3.02 -9.69 -13.63
C TYR A 151 -2.20 -10.06 -12.39
N TYR A 152 -1.15 -9.31 -12.04
CA TYR A 152 -0.29 -9.65 -10.89
C TYR A 152 -0.91 -9.29 -9.51
N THR A 153 -2.04 -8.59 -9.49
CA THR A 153 -2.75 -8.31 -8.23
C THR A 153 -3.66 -9.47 -7.81
N ILE A 154 -4.06 -10.35 -8.73
CA ILE A 154 -4.98 -11.47 -8.47
C ILE A 154 -4.35 -12.52 -7.55
N ASP A 155 -3.10 -12.92 -7.81
CA ASP A 155 -2.44 -13.95 -7.00
C ASP A 155 -2.17 -13.48 -5.57
N LEU A 156 -1.91 -12.18 -5.37
CA LEU A 156 -1.76 -11.62 -4.03
C LEU A 156 -3.06 -11.40 -3.29
N VAL A 157 -4.15 -11.05 -3.98
CA VAL A 157 -5.47 -11.03 -3.33
C VAL A 157 -5.78 -12.41 -2.76
N HIS A 158 -5.43 -13.48 -3.49
CA HIS A 158 -5.62 -14.85 -3.02
C HIS A 158 -4.77 -15.18 -1.78
N LEU A 159 -3.49 -14.78 -1.80
CA LEU A 159 -2.55 -15.06 -0.72
C LEU A 159 -2.81 -14.21 0.54
N PHE A 160 -3.23 -12.96 0.37
CA PHE A 160 -3.64 -12.09 1.48
C PHE A 160 -4.90 -12.59 2.19
N ILE A 161 -5.86 -13.15 1.43
CA ILE A 161 -7.03 -13.82 2.02
C ILE A 161 -6.58 -15.00 2.88
N GLN A 162 -5.62 -15.82 2.42
CA GLN A 162 -5.11 -16.94 3.22
C GLN A 162 -4.44 -16.47 4.53
N ILE A 163 -3.54 -15.48 4.46
CA ILE A 163 -2.84 -14.96 5.64
C ILE A 163 -3.80 -14.31 6.65
N THR A 164 -4.80 -13.55 6.16
CA THR A 164 -5.77 -12.89 7.03
C THR A 164 -6.65 -13.91 7.73
N LEU A 165 -7.07 -14.97 7.02
CA LEU A 165 -7.84 -16.08 7.61
C LEU A 165 -7.02 -16.84 8.67
N GLU A 166 -5.75 -17.14 8.39
CA GLU A 166 -4.87 -17.82 9.36
C GLU A 166 -4.62 -16.99 10.63
N ARG A 167 -4.50 -15.65 10.50
CA ARG A 167 -4.34 -14.74 11.65
C ARG A 167 -5.62 -14.51 12.45
N LEU A 168 -6.80 -14.77 11.89
CA LEU A 168 -8.08 -14.69 12.60
C LEU A 168 -8.42 -15.99 13.37
N THR A 169 -7.72 -17.09 13.07
CA THR A 169 -7.91 -18.39 13.73
C THR A 169 -7.00 -18.63 14.95
N HIS A 170 -6.15 -17.66 15.31
CA HIS A 170 -5.25 -17.69 16.46
C HIS A 170 -5.49 -16.50 17.38
#